data_AF-A0AB35ZDE8-F1
#
_entry.id   AF-A0AB35ZDE8-F1
#
_cell.length_a   1.000
_cell.length_b   1.000
_cell.length_c   1.000
_cell.angle_alpha   90.00
_cell.angle_beta   90.00
_cell.angle_gamma   90.00
#
_symmetry.space_group_name_H-M   'P 1'
#
loop_
_entity.id
_entity.type
_entity.pdbx_description
1 polymer ?
#
loop_
_entity_poly.entity_id
_entity_poly.type
_entity_poly.pdbx_seq_one_letter_code
_entity_poly.pdbx_strand_id
1 'polypeptide(L)'
;MKTRNTKIEVLRLVLMCFIFAWHLIVHGLDFEYVGKGVVEYSNINVMLFFCTLFVPATYCFVFISGYYGIKFSLEKLLNILSWCLLVSVGVVCFRLFFWHEQIGMKELYRSLFPITTNKWWFMSAFVLLYLLSPCLNLCKVYLNKNQFKILLILLFTFLQFRIFAFLPNAGSDVLGILFVYLLGQYMNKYKVITRKKAIYSYAFAFVTMFFVLVLINQLSLFLHKEGINKAIWIILGYSNPLIILMAISMFYLVYESSPYFNKRLNVLLSGNLFIYLLTDGTSLVNYKRIVSELENSLVYGGHFAC
;
A
#
# COMPACT_ATOMS: atom_id res chain seq x y z
N MET A 1 4.45 -28.25 -9.93
CA MET A 1 4.09 -27.00 -9.21
C MET A 1 5.30 -26.50 -8.44
N LYS A 2 5.78 -25.28 -8.70
CA LYS A 2 6.87 -24.66 -7.92
C LYS A 2 6.36 -24.45 -6.49
N THR A 3 7.04 -25.01 -5.50
CA THR A 3 6.65 -24.90 -4.08
C THR A 3 6.68 -23.43 -3.64
N ARG A 4 5.52 -22.88 -3.26
CA ARG A 4 5.40 -21.50 -2.76
C ARG A 4 6.01 -21.42 -1.37
N ASN A 5 6.74 -20.33 -1.10
CA ASN A 5 7.39 -20.11 0.18
C ASN A 5 6.37 -19.56 1.20
N THR A 6 6.00 -20.37 2.20
CA THR A 6 4.86 -20.06 3.07
C THR A 6 5.08 -18.80 3.89
N LYS A 7 6.29 -18.52 4.36
CA LYS A 7 6.56 -17.28 5.10
C LYS A 7 6.31 -16.02 4.26
N ILE A 8 6.51 -16.09 2.95
CA ILE A 8 6.25 -14.97 2.03
C ILE A 8 4.75 -14.82 1.78
N GLU A 9 4.01 -15.91 1.69
CA GLU A 9 2.55 -15.86 1.60
C GLU A 9 1.93 -15.29 2.88
N VAL A 10 2.46 -15.68 4.05
CA VAL A 10 2.07 -15.10 5.35
C VAL A 10 2.40 -13.62 5.39
N LEU A 11 3.59 -13.21 4.95
CA LEU A 11 3.94 -11.80 4.84
C LEU A 11 2.95 -11.06 3.94
N ARG A 12 2.60 -11.60 2.76
CA ARG A 12 1.58 -10.97 1.88
C ARG A 12 0.25 -10.77 2.59
N LEU A 13 -0.18 -11.71 3.44
CA LEU A 13 -1.41 -11.55 4.24
C LEU A 13 -1.26 -10.44 5.29
N VAL A 14 -0.16 -10.43 6.05
CA VAL A 14 0.12 -9.37 7.03
C VAL A 14 0.13 -7.99 6.36
N LEU A 15 0.75 -7.89 5.18
CA LEU A 15 0.74 -6.66 4.38
C LEU A 15 -0.69 -6.26 3.98
N MET A 16 -1.55 -7.21 3.63
CA MET A 16 -2.96 -6.92 3.34
C MET A 16 -3.70 -6.39 4.58
N CYS A 17 -3.44 -6.95 5.77
CA CYS A 17 -3.99 -6.42 7.01
C CYS A 17 -3.50 -5.00 7.30
N PHE A 18 -2.21 -4.71 7.05
CA PHE A 18 -1.66 -3.36 7.22
C PHE A 18 -2.24 -2.38 6.21
N ILE A 19 -2.41 -2.80 4.96
CA ILE A 19 -3.08 -1.98 3.94
C ILE A 19 -4.52 -1.69 4.37
N PHE A 20 -5.25 -2.68 4.90
CA PHE A 20 -6.59 -2.45 5.42
C PHE A 20 -6.62 -1.46 6.58
N ALA A 21 -5.73 -1.62 7.56
CA ALA A 21 -5.58 -0.69 8.68
C ALA A 21 -5.19 0.73 8.24
N TRP A 22 -4.36 0.84 7.20
CA TRP A 22 -4.04 2.12 6.57
C TRP A 22 -5.29 2.80 5.98
N HIS A 23 -6.13 2.07 5.23
CA HIS A 23 -7.37 2.63 4.67
C HIS A 23 -8.39 3.01 5.75
N LEU A 24 -8.46 2.27 6.86
CA LEU A 24 -9.25 2.65 8.05
C LEU A 24 -8.84 4.03 8.57
N ILE A 25 -7.54 4.29 8.68
CA ILE A 25 -7.04 5.59 9.13
C ILE A 25 -7.30 6.67 8.07
N VAL A 26 -6.98 6.40 6.82
CA VAL A 26 -7.06 7.41 5.74
C VAL A 26 -8.49 7.81 5.42
N HIS A 27 -9.40 6.85 5.25
CA HIS A 27 -10.78 7.09 4.82
C HIS A 27 -11.80 7.01 5.95
N GLY A 28 -11.54 6.25 7.01
CA GLY A 28 -12.43 6.15 8.18
C GLY A 28 -12.28 7.32 9.13
N LEU A 29 -11.03 7.71 9.41
CA LEU A 29 -10.69 8.85 10.27
C LEU A 29 -10.40 10.11 9.46
N ASP A 30 -10.65 10.11 8.14
CA ASP A 30 -10.46 11.26 7.26
C ASP A 30 -9.02 11.84 7.31
N PHE A 31 -8.01 10.99 7.57
CA PHE A 31 -6.61 11.40 7.72
C PHE A 31 -6.00 12.02 6.45
N GLU A 32 -6.59 11.77 5.26
CA GLU A 32 -6.23 12.48 4.02
C GLU A 32 -6.52 14.00 4.05
N TYR A 33 -7.29 14.47 5.05
CA TYR A 33 -7.59 15.89 5.28
C TYR A 33 -6.80 16.51 6.43
N VAL A 34 -5.77 15.82 6.96
CA VAL A 34 -4.91 16.35 8.03
C VAL A 34 -4.37 17.75 7.69
N GLY A 35 -4.49 18.68 8.64
CA GLY A 35 -4.08 20.08 8.47
C GLY A 35 -4.95 20.94 7.54
N LYS A 36 -6.13 20.46 7.12
CA LYS A 36 -7.11 21.26 6.36
C LYS A 36 -8.18 21.93 7.23
N GLY A 37 -8.12 21.80 8.56
CA GLY A 37 -9.09 22.38 9.50
C GLY A 37 -10.46 21.70 9.49
N VAL A 38 -10.54 20.47 8.96
CA VAL A 38 -11.79 19.71 8.80
C VAL A 38 -11.98 18.66 9.91
N VAL A 39 -10.88 18.20 10.51
CA VAL A 39 -10.87 17.06 11.43
C VAL A 39 -9.86 17.31 12.55
N GLU A 40 -10.31 17.21 13.80
CA GLU A 40 -9.46 17.20 14.99
C GLU A 40 -9.24 15.76 15.48
N TYR A 41 -8.00 15.43 15.82
CA TYR A 41 -7.61 14.09 16.27
C TYR A 41 -7.26 14.12 17.75
N SER A 42 -8.01 13.38 18.57
CA SER A 42 -7.84 13.31 20.03
C SER A 42 -6.42 12.88 20.46
N ASN A 43 -5.78 11.99 19.71
CA ASN A 43 -4.37 11.61 19.91
C ASN A 43 -3.62 11.44 18.58
N ILE A 44 -3.30 12.57 17.95
CA ILE A 44 -2.60 12.58 16.66
C ILE A 44 -1.25 11.85 16.71
N ASN A 45 -0.51 11.87 17.82
CA ASN A 45 0.80 11.21 17.88
C ASN A 45 0.68 9.68 17.80
N VAL A 46 -0.32 9.08 18.43
CA VAL A 46 -0.62 7.65 18.27
C VAL A 46 -1.04 7.35 16.83
N MET A 47 -1.82 8.24 16.21
CA MET A 47 -2.17 8.11 14.79
C MET A 47 -0.92 8.09 13.90
N LEU A 48 0.02 9.01 14.12
CA LEU A 48 1.26 9.12 13.36
C LEU A 48 2.13 7.86 13.50
N PHE A 49 2.12 7.21 14.66
CA PHE A 49 2.79 5.93 14.87
C PHE A 49 2.21 4.84 13.95
N PHE A 50 0.89 4.66 13.96
CA PHE A 50 0.22 3.67 13.12
C PHE A 50 0.32 3.99 11.63
N CYS A 51 0.23 5.27 11.26
CA CYS A 51 0.49 5.72 9.88
C CYS A 51 1.89 5.30 9.42
N THR A 52 2.91 5.54 10.24
CA THR A 52 4.30 5.16 9.94
C THR A 52 4.46 3.64 9.81
N LEU A 53 3.76 2.88 10.66
CA LEU A 53 3.79 1.42 10.66
C LEU A 53 3.17 0.81 9.41
N PHE A 54 2.02 1.32 8.97
CA PHE A 54 1.21 0.70 7.92
C PHE A 54 1.54 1.20 6.51
N VAL A 55 1.99 2.45 6.35
CA VAL A 55 2.30 3.04 5.03
C VAL A 55 3.28 2.22 4.16
N PRO A 56 4.35 1.56 4.66
CA PRO A 56 5.26 0.80 3.78
C PRO A 56 4.64 -0.48 3.19
N ALA A 57 3.45 -0.90 3.65
CA ALA A 57 2.91 -2.21 3.32
C ALA A 57 2.63 -2.40 1.82
N THR A 58 2.05 -1.40 1.16
CA THR A 58 1.74 -1.42 -0.28
C THR A 58 3.01 -1.60 -1.12
N TYR A 59 4.05 -0.83 -0.80
CA TYR A 59 5.33 -0.92 -1.50
C TYR A 59 6.05 -2.24 -1.21
N CYS A 60 5.95 -2.77 0.02
CA CYS A 60 6.49 -4.09 0.33
C CYS A 60 5.81 -5.18 -0.51
N PHE A 61 4.49 -5.08 -0.72
CA PHE A 61 3.73 -6.03 -1.54
C PHE A 61 4.18 -6.01 -3.02
N VAL A 62 4.40 -4.82 -3.57
CA VAL A 62 4.96 -4.64 -4.93
C VAL A 62 6.39 -5.15 -5.00
N PHE A 63 7.21 -4.86 -3.98
CA PHE A 63 8.60 -5.31 -3.90
C PHE A 63 8.70 -6.83 -3.96
N ILE A 64 7.85 -7.56 -3.22
CA ILE A 64 7.79 -9.02 -3.29
C ILE A 64 7.49 -9.47 -4.72
N SER A 65 6.56 -8.80 -5.41
CA SER A 65 6.19 -9.12 -6.78
C SER A 65 7.35 -8.89 -7.77
N GLY A 66 8.12 -7.82 -7.58
CA GLY A 66 9.36 -7.56 -8.31
C GLY A 66 10.48 -8.56 -8.03
N TYR A 67 10.71 -8.88 -6.75
CA TYR A 67 11.76 -9.77 -6.30
C TYR A 67 11.64 -11.17 -6.93
N TYR A 68 10.43 -11.73 -6.94
CA TYR A 68 10.16 -13.03 -7.56
C TYR A 68 9.90 -12.95 -9.07
N GLY A 69 9.56 -11.77 -9.59
CA GLY A 69 9.16 -11.54 -10.97
C GLY A 69 7.74 -12.02 -11.25
N ILE A 70 6.99 -11.21 -12.01
CA ILE A 70 5.67 -11.57 -12.50
C ILE A 70 5.83 -12.34 -13.82
N LYS A 71 5.19 -13.51 -13.91
CA LYS A 71 5.02 -14.22 -15.18
C LYS A 71 3.66 -13.83 -15.77
N PHE A 72 3.70 -13.13 -16.89
CA PHE A 72 2.50 -12.74 -17.62
C PHE A 72 1.75 -13.98 -18.12
N SER A 73 0.42 -13.91 -18.01
CA SER A 73 -0.53 -14.88 -18.51
C SER A 73 -1.82 -14.13 -18.78
N LEU A 74 -2.35 -14.29 -19.99
CA LEU A 74 -3.59 -13.64 -20.39
C LEU A 74 -4.76 -14.10 -19.51
N GLU A 75 -4.82 -15.40 -19.19
CA GLU A 75 -5.83 -15.98 -18.29
C GLU A 75 -5.82 -15.29 -16.91
N LYS A 76 -4.63 -15.08 -16.33
CA LYS A 76 -4.51 -14.38 -15.04
C LYS A 76 -4.91 -12.91 -15.13
N LEU A 77 -4.56 -12.24 -16.23
CA LEU A 77 -4.99 -10.87 -16.48
C LEU A 77 -6.51 -10.78 -16.53
N LEU A 78 -7.14 -11.61 -17.36
CA LEU A 78 -8.60 -11.67 -17.48
C LEU A 78 -9.25 -11.98 -16.14
N ASN A 79 -8.72 -12.94 -15.38
CA ASN A 79 -9.22 -13.23 -14.04
C ASN A 79 -9.13 -11.99 -13.12
N ILE A 80 -8.00 -11.29 -13.07
CA ILE A 80 -7.87 -10.04 -12.27
C ILE A 80 -8.91 -9.00 -12.72
N LEU A 81 -9.05 -8.77 -14.02
CA LEU A 81 -10.00 -7.80 -14.57
C LEU A 81 -11.45 -8.17 -14.25
N SER A 82 -11.82 -9.44 -14.42
CA SER A 82 -13.15 -9.97 -14.10
C SER A 82 -13.46 -9.79 -12.61
N TRP A 83 -12.53 -10.10 -11.71
CA TRP A 83 -12.75 -9.89 -10.29
C TRP A 83 -12.86 -8.41 -9.91
N CYS A 84 -12.03 -7.54 -10.50
CA CYS A 84 -12.17 -6.09 -10.31
C CYS A 84 -13.56 -5.60 -10.74
N LEU A 85 -14.05 -6.07 -11.89
CA LEU A 85 -15.38 -5.73 -12.40
C LEU A 85 -16.48 -6.27 -11.48
N LEU A 86 -16.43 -7.55 -11.12
CA LEU A 86 -17.42 -8.21 -10.26
C LEU A 86 -17.54 -7.52 -8.91
N VAL A 87 -16.41 -7.22 -8.25
CA VAL A 87 -16.41 -6.50 -6.97
C VAL A 87 -16.94 -5.08 -7.15
N SER A 88 -16.46 -4.36 -8.17
CA SER A 88 -16.85 -2.96 -8.40
C SER A 88 -18.34 -2.78 -8.69
N VAL A 89 -18.91 -3.64 -9.53
CA VAL A 89 -20.35 -3.65 -9.86
C VAL A 89 -21.16 -4.21 -8.70
N GLY A 90 -20.70 -5.29 -8.06
CA GLY A 90 -21.37 -5.91 -6.91
C GLY A 90 -21.60 -4.92 -5.76
N VAL A 91 -20.62 -4.07 -5.46
CA VAL A 91 -20.75 -3.00 -4.45
C VAL A 91 -21.82 -1.98 -4.84
N VAL A 92 -21.85 -1.56 -6.10
CA VAL A 92 -22.84 -0.62 -6.61
C VAL A 92 -24.24 -1.23 -6.53
N CYS A 93 -24.41 -2.48 -6.96
CA CYS A 93 -25.67 -3.20 -6.83
C CYS A 93 -26.09 -3.32 -5.37
N PHE A 94 -25.18 -3.68 -4.46
CA PHE A 94 -25.51 -3.80 -3.05
C PHE A 94 -26.02 -2.48 -2.47
N ARG A 95 -25.33 -1.35 -2.72
CA ARG A 95 -25.77 -0.02 -2.24
C ARG A 95 -27.14 0.37 -2.80
N LEU A 96 -27.42 0.05 -4.07
CA LEU A 96 -28.73 0.29 -4.68
C LEU A 96 -29.84 -0.53 -4.01
N PHE A 97 -29.62 -1.83 -3.83
CA PHE A 97 -30.67 -2.76 -3.41
C PHE A 97 -30.87 -2.83 -1.90
N PHE A 98 -29.80 -2.74 -1.10
CA PHE A 98 -29.85 -2.93 0.35
C PHE A 98 -29.75 -1.62 1.14
N TRP A 99 -29.10 -0.58 0.61
CA TRP A 99 -28.98 0.72 1.26
C TRP A 99 -29.91 1.77 0.66
N HIS A 100 -30.57 1.46 -0.47
CA HIS A 100 -31.44 2.38 -1.20
C HIS A 100 -30.77 3.72 -1.54
N GLU A 101 -29.45 3.72 -1.71
CA GLU A 101 -28.68 4.91 -2.09
C GLU A 101 -28.93 5.29 -3.55
N GLN A 102 -29.06 6.58 -3.83
CA GLN A 102 -29.12 7.08 -5.20
C GLN A 102 -27.72 7.06 -5.82
N ILE A 103 -27.52 6.25 -6.85
CA ILE A 103 -26.25 6.16 -7.58
C ILE A 103 -26.31 6.98 -8.86
N GLY A 104 -25.45 7.99 -8.95
CA GLY A 104 -25.31 8.81 -10.16
C GLY A 104 -24.65 8.06 -11.32
N MET A 105 -24.90 8.51 -12.55
CA MET A 105 -24.33 7.93 -13.78
C MET A 105 -22.80 7.88 -13.79
N LYS A 106 -22.14 8.85 -13.16
CA LYS A 106 -20.68 8.89 -13.01
C LYS A 106 -20.16 7.69 -12.20
N GLU A 107 -20.83 7.36 -11.09
CA GLU A 107 -20.46 6.22 -10.25
C GLU A 107 -20.73 4.89 -10.96
N LEU A 108 -21.83 4.81 -11.72
CA LEU A 108 -22.13 3.66 -12.57
C LEU A 108 -21.02 3.44 -13.63
N TYR A 109 -20.62 4.49 -14.34
CA TYR A 109 -19.54 4.41 -15.33
C TYR A 109 -18.20 4.00 -14.70
N ARG A 110 -17.82 4.60 -13.56
CA ARG A 110 -16.64 4.20 -12.78
C ARG A 110 -16.72 2.75 -12.32
N SER A 111 -17.93 2.23 -12.09
CA SER A 111 -18.11 0.86 -11.63
C SER A 111 -17.90 -0.19 -12.71
N LEU A 112 -18.28 0.12 -13.96
CA LEU A 112 -18.14 -0.76 -15.13
C LEU A 112 -16.70 -0.77 -15.68
N PHE A 113 -15.95 0.31 -15.47
CA PHE A 113 -14.57 0.44 -15.95
C PHE A 113 -13.59 0.79 -14.82
N PRO A 114 -13.52 -0.01 -13.72
CA PRO A 114 -12.83 0.38 -12.49
C PRO A 114 -11.32 0.62 -12.69
N ILE A 115 -10.71 -0.11 -13.62
CA ILE A 115 -9.29 0.06 -13.97
C ILE A 115 -9.06 1.34 -14.76
N THR A 116 -9.83 1.56 -15.84
CA THR A 116 -9.68 2.72 -16.74
C THR A 116 -10.05 4.03 -16.04
N THR A 117 -11.05 4.03 -15.16
CA THR A 117 -11.47 5.23 -14.43
C THR A 117 -10.64 5.50 -13.18
N ASN A 118 -9.57 4.72 -12.96
CA ASN A 118 -8.72 4.80 -11.78
C ASN A 118 -9.53 4.75 -10.48
N LYS A 119 -10.50 3.84 -10.41
CA LYS A 119 -11.36 3.68 -9.21
C LYS A 119 -10.52 3.24 -8.02
N TRP A 120 -9.53 2.38 -8.25
CA TRP A 120 -8.52 1.96 -7.29
C TRP A 120 -7.14 2.22 -7.87
N TRP A 121 -6.47 3.25 -7.36
CA TRP A 121 -5.18 3.68 -7.89
C TRP A 121 -4.17 2.52 -7.94
N PHE A 122 -4.15 1.69 -6.90
CA PHE A 122 -3.24 0.57 -6.80
C PHE A 122 -3.54 -0.50 -7.85
N MET A 123 -4.81 -0.94 -7.98
CA MET A 123 -5.15 -1.99 -8.95
C MET A 123 -4.98 -1.52 -10.39
N SER A 124 -5.33 -0.26 -10.69
CA SER A 124 -5.07 0.32 -12.00
C SER A 124 -3.58 0.31 -12.34
N ALA A 125 -2.73 0.77 -11.41
CA ALA A 125 -1.29 0.78 -11.61
C ALA A 125 -0.66 -0.63 -11.61
N PHE A 126 -1.19 -1.56 -10.80
CA PHE A 126 -0.73 -2.94 -10.73
C PHE A 126 -1.10 -3.75 -11.98
N VAL A 127 -2.27 -3.53 -12.57
CA VAL A 127 -2.66 -4.13 -13.86
C VAL A 127 -1.71 -3.65 -14.96
N LEU A 128 -1.38 -2.36 -14.99
CA LEU A 128 -0.41 -1.83 -15.95
C LEU A 128 1.00 -2.42 -15.71
N LEU A 129 1.44 -2.54 -14.46
CA LEU A 129 2.67 -3.26 -14.11
C LEU A 129 2.63 -4.71 -14.62
N TYR A 130 1.50 -5.40 -14.46
CA TYR A 130 1.32 -6.79 -14.90
C TYR A 130 1.48 -6.93 -16.41
N LEU A 131 0.85 -6.02 -17.18
CA LEU A 131 1.00 -5.92 -18.64
C LEU A 131 2.44 -5.65 -19.07
N LEU A 132 3.12 -4.74 -18.37
CA LEU A 132 4.52 -4.37 -18.66
C LEU A 132 5.54 -5.40 -18.16
N SER A 133 5.12 -6.34 -17.30
CA SER A 133 6.02 -7.28 -16.63
C SER A 133 6.92 -8.10 -17.57
N PRO A 134 6.49 -8.57 -18.77
CA PRO A 134 7.38 -9.26 -19.70
C PRO A 134 8.58 -8.40 -20.09
N CYS A 135 8.34 -7.14 -20.45
CA CYS A 135 9.37 -6.18 -20.84
C CYS A 135 10.27 -5.81 -19.65
N LEU A 136 9.68 -5.55 -18.47
CA LEU A 136 10.44 -5.21 -17.27
C LEU A 136 11.35 -6.36 -16.82
N ASN A 137 10.91 -7.61 -16.98
CA ASN A 137 11.73 -8.78 -16.68
C ASN A 137 12.99 -8.86 -17.56
N LEU A 138 12.96 -8.29 -18.78
CA LEU A 138 14.13 -8.22 -19.66
C LEU A 138 15.24 -7.35 -19.05
N CYS A 139 14.90 -6.32 -18.26
CA CYS A 139 15.90 -5.50 -17.57
C CYS A 139 16.80 -6.35 -16.67
N LYS A 140 16.22 -7.31 -15.95
CA LYS A 140 16.97 -8.24 -15.09
C LYS A 140 17.88 -9.18 -15.89
N VAL A 141 17.49 -9.55 -17.11
CA VAL A 141 18.25 -10.47 -17.97
C VAL A 141 19.40 -9.74 -18.67
N TYR A 142 19.10 -8.66 -19.39
CA TYR A 142 20.03 -8.03 -20.32
C TYR A 142 20.84 -6.87 -19.74
N LEU A 143 20.35 -6.16 -18.71
CA LEU A 143 21.12 -5.07 -18.14
C LEU A 143 22.25 -5.61 -17.26
N ASN A 144 23.44 -5.04 -17.46
CA ASN A 144 24.54 -5.22 -16.53
C ASN A 144 24.29 -4.45 -15.23
N LYS A 145 25.12 -4.69 -14.21
CA LYS A 145 24.92 -4.14 -12.86
C LYS A 145 24.90 -2.60 -12.84
N ASN A 146 25.77 -1.96 -13.63
CA ASN A 146 25.91 -0.51 -13.67
C ASN A 146 24.73 0.12 -14.43
N GLN A 147 24.36 -0.42 -15.59
CA GLN A 147 23.20 0.02 -16.36
C GLN A 147 21.91 -0.08 -15.55
N PHE A 148 21.70 -1.21 -14.85
CA PHE A 148 20.51 -1.38 -14.02
C PHE A 148 20.54 -0.42 -12.82
N LYS A 149 21.70 -0.19 -12.20
CA LYS A 149 21.84 0.80 -11.12
C LYS A 149 21.54 2.22 -11.62
N ILE A 150 22.05 2.62 -12.78
CA ILE A 150 21.80 3.94 -13.39
C ILE A 150 20.30 4.11 -13.66
N LEU A 151 19.64 3.11 -14.24
CA LEU A 151 18.18 3.14 -14.45
C LEU A 151 17.42 3.39 -13.13
N LEU A 152 17.78 2.67 -12.06
CA LEU A 152 17.16 2.86 -10.75
C LEU A 152 17.43 4.24 -10.18
N ILE A 153 18.65 4.78 -10.32
CA ILE A 153 18.99 6.13 -9.87
C ILE A 153 18.16 7.17 -10.63
N LEU A 154 18.04 7.06 -11.95
CA LEU A 154 17.24 7.99 -12.76
C LEU A 154 15.77 7.99 -12.35
N LEU A 155 15.17 6.80 -12.21
CA LEU A 155 13.79 6.66 -11.73
C LEU A 155 13.63 7.22 -10.31
N PHE A 156 14.58 6.93 -9.42
CA PHE A 156 14.55 7.43 -8.06
C PHE A 156 14.66 8.96 -8.02
N THR A 157 15.58 9.57 -8.76
CA THR A 157 15.72 11.03 -8.84
C THR A 157 14.44 11.68 -9.34
N PHE A 158 13.80 11.11 -10.38
CA PHE A 158 12.52 11.62 -10.86
C PHE A 158 11.42 11.50 -9.79
N LEU A 159 11.37 10.39 -9.04
CA LEU A 159 10.45 10.24 -7.91
C LEU A 159 10.69 11.29 -6.82
N GLN A 160 11.94 11.56 -6.47
CA GLN A 160 12.29 12.55 -5.45
C GLN A 160 11.97 13.98 -5.89
N PHE A 161 12.23 14.33 -7.16
CA PHE A 161 11.88 15.63 -7.71
C PHE A 161 10.39 15.96 -7.50
N ARG A 162 9.51 14.96 -7.63
CA ARG A 162 8.06 15.15 -7.41
C ARG A 162 7.70 15.45 -5.95
N ILE A 163 8.45 14.89 -4.99
CA ILE A 163 8.28 15.21 -3.57
C ILE A 163 8.75 16.64 -3.30
N PHE A 164 9.93 17.02 -3.80
CA PHE A 164 10.47 18.38 -3.64
C PHE A 164 9.61 19.45 -4.30
N ALA A 165 8.96 19.12 -5.43
CA ALA A 165 8.00 19.98 -6.08
C ALA A 165 6.62 20.00 -5.39
N PHE A 166 6.46 19.34 -4.23
CA PHE A 166 5.21 19.22 -3.48
C PHE A 166 4.04 18.73 -4.34
N LEU A 167 4.30 17.86 -5.31
CA LEU A 167 3.26 17.30 -6.16
C LEU A 167 2.39 16.32 -5.35
N PRO A 168 1.06 16.39 -5.47
CA PRO A 168 0.17 15.45 -4.80
C PRO A 168 0.38 14.03 -5.32
N ASN A 169 0.08 13.02 -4.50
CA ASN A 169 0.18 11.60 -4.84
C ASN A 169 1.59 11.10 -5.20
N ALA A 170 2.65 11.71 -4.65
CA ALA A 170 4.03 11.33 -4.93
C ALA A 170 4.32 9.84 -4.60
N GLY A 171 4.18 8.95 -5.59
CA GLY A 171 4.42 7.50 -5.50
C GLY A 171 3.18 6.62 -5.48
N SER A 172 1.98 7.20 -5.36
CA SER A 172 0.72 6.47 -5.50
C SER A 172 0.34 6.31 -6.98
N ASP A 173 1.30 5.88 -7.80
CA ASP A 173 1.19 5.87 -9.25
C ASP A 173 1.99 4.74 -9.89
N VAL A 174 1.81 4.61 -11.20
CA VAL A 174 2.48 3.59 -12.02
C VAL A 174 3.99 3.70 -11.88
N LEU A 175 4.54 4.92 -11.88
CA LEU A 175 5.98 5.12 -11.83
C LEU A 175 6.58 4.62 -10.51
N GLY A 176 5.94 4.92 -9.37
CA GLY A 176 6.34 4.41 -8.07
C GLY A 176 6.35 2.89 -8.02
N ILE A 177 5.26 2.27 -8.49
CA ILE A 177 5.13 0.81 -8.57
C ILE A 177 6.20 0.19 -9.49
N LEU A 178 6.46 0.79 -10.65
CA LEU A 178 7.50 0.35 -11.60
C LEU A 178 8.89 0.39 -10.96
N PHE A 179 9.23 1.48 -10.30
CA PHE A 179 10.50 1.63 -9.61
C PHE A 179 10.70 0.54 -8.56
N VAL A 180 9.72 0.33 -7.68
CA VAL A 180 9.81 -0.68 -6.60
C VAL A 180 9.88 -2.10 -7.16
N TYR A 181 9.15 -2.37 -8.24
CA TYR A 181 9.22 -3.66 -8.94
C TYR A 181 10.63 -3.94 -9.49
N LEU A 182 11.21 -2.97 -10.20
CA LEU A 182 12.57 -3.06 -10.74
C LEU A 182 13.63 -3.14 -9.63
N LEU A 183 13.42 -2.41 -8.53
CA LEU A 183 14.29 -2.47 -7.36
C LEU A 183 14.29 -3.88 -6.74
N GLY A 184 13.12 -4.51 -6.61
CA GLY A 184 12.99 -5.91 -6.19
C GLY A 184 13.79 -6.87 -7.09
N GLN A 185 13.71 -6.69 -8.41
CA GLN A 185 14.48 -7.50 -9.37
C GLN A 185 15.99 -7.32 -9.23
N TYR A 186 16.44 -6.08 -9.09
CA TYR A 186 17.85 -5.74 -8.88
C TYR A 186 18.38 -6.40 -7.61
N MET A 187 17.65 -6.25 -6.50
CA MET A 187 18.05 -6.80 -5.21
C MET A 187 18.00 -8.33 -5.16
N ASN A 188 17.09 -8.96 -5.93
CA ASN A 188 17.12 -10.40 -6.12
C ASN A 188 18.37 -10.87 -6.88
N LYS A 189 18.77 -10.16 -7.94
CA LYS A 189 19.94 -10.52 -8.76
C LYS A 189 21.26 -10.38 -7.99
N TYR A 190 21.38 -9.37 -7.12
CA TYR A 190 22.64 -9.04 -6.45
C TYR A 190 22.67 -9.29 -4.93
N LYS A 191 21.62 -9.86 -4.34
CA LYS A 191 21.48 -10.26 -2.92
C LYS A 191 22.16 -9.30 -1.91
N VAL A 192 21.52 -8.16 -1.68
CA VAL A 192 22.19 -6.99 -1.09
C VAL A 192 22.14 -6.92 0.44
N ILE A 193 21.13 -7.49 1.09
CA ILE A 193 20.81 -7.20 2.50
C ILE A 193 20.73 -8.47 3.35
N THR A 194 21.35 -8.43 4.53
CA THR A 194 21.24 -9.46 5.58
C THR A 194 20.16 -9.09 6.58
N ARG A 195 19.65 -10.08 7.35
CA ARG A 195 18.62 -9.84 8.38
C ARG A 195 18.99 -8.75 9.38
N LYS A 196 20.24 -8.75 9.88
CA LYS A 196 20.72 -7.73 10.84
C LYS A 196 20.62 -6.33 10.25
N LYS A 197 21.09 -6.15 9.00
CA LYS A 197 21.00 -4.86 8.30
C LYS A 197 19.55 -4.44 8.11
N ALA A 198 18.65 -5.37 7.79
CA ALA A 198 17.22 -5.10 7.64
C ALA A 198 16.56 -4.61 8.95
N ILE A 199 16.94 -5.17 10.11
CA ILE A 199 16.44 -4.70 11.41
C ILE A 199 16.88 -3.26 11.65
N TYR A 200 18.18 -2.97 11.52
CA TYR A 200 18.70 -1.63 11.76
C TYR A 200 18.15 -0.60 10.76
N SER A 201 18.01 -0.96 9.49
CA SER A 201 17.44 -0.07 8.48
C SER A 201 15.95 0.19 8.70
N TYR A 202 15.18 -0.82 9.12
CA TYR A 202 13.77 -0.63 9.48
C TYR A 202 13.64 0.29 10.71
N ALA A 203 14.37 -0.01 11.78
CA ALA A 203 14.33 0.78 13.01
C ALA A 203 14.76 2.23 12.76
N PHE A 204 15.85 2.45 12.03
CA PHE A 204 16.29 3.78 11.63
C PHE A 204 15.21 4.50 10.83
N ALA A 205 14.70 3.89 9.76
CA ALA A 205 13.72 4.53 8.90
C ALA A 205 12.41 4.84 9.65
N PHE A 206 11.94 3.91 10.48
CA PHE A 206 10.74 4.07 11.29
C PHE A 206 10.89 5.20 12.31
N VAL A 207 11.96 5.19 13.11
CA VAL A 207 12.21 6.20 14.16
C VAL A 207 12.40 7.58 13.53
N THR A 208 13.19 7.69 12.47
CA THR A 208 13.39 8.96 11.76
C THR A 208 12.07 9.48 11.18
N MET A 209 11.29 8.62 10.52
CA MET A 209 10.00 9.01 9.94
C MET A 209 9.02 9.47 11.02
N PHE A 210 8.84 8.68 12.07
CA PHE A 210 7.95 9.01 13.18
C PHE A 210 8.37 10.31 13.87
N PHE A 211 9.65 10.50 14.13
CA PHE A 211 10.19 11.73 14.72
C PHE A 211 9.90 12.95 13.84
N VAL A 212 10.13 12.86 12.51
CA VAL A 212 9.83 13.95 11.57
C VAL A 212 8.35 14.32 11.60
N LEU A 213 7.45 13.32 11.59
CA LEU A 213 6.01 13.56 11.63
C LEU A 213 5.56 14.23 12.94
N VAL A 214 6.08 13.75 14.08
CA VAL A 214 5.79 14.36 15.39
C VAL A 214 6.33 15.78 15.45
N LEU A 215 7.54 16.03 14.95
CA LEU A 215 8.13 17.37 14.91
C LEU A 215 7.27 18.35 14.10
N ILE A 216 6.72 17.93 12.96
CA ILE A 216 5.82 18.76 12.15
C ILE A 216 4.56 19.10 12.94
N ASN A 217 3.98 18.12 13.64
CA ASN A 217 2.81 18.36 14.47
C ASN A 217 3.11 19.32 15.63
N GLN A 218 4.23 19.14 16.33
CA GLN A 218 4.65 20.05 17.41
C GLN A 218 4.91 21.47 16.89
N LEU A 219 5.51 21.61 15.71
CA LEU A 219 5.72 22.90 15.06
C LEU A 219 4.39 23.57 14.67
N SER A 220 3.44 22.79 14.17
CA SER A 220 2.08 23.25 13.86
C SER A 220 1.39 23.82 15.10
N LEU A 221 1.50 23.13 16.23
CA LEU A 221 0.94 23.57 17.52
C LEU A 221 1.64 24.82 18.05
N PHE A 222 2.98 24.84 18.05
CA PHE A 222 3.79 25.97 18.52
C PHE A 222 3.53 27.26 17.75
N LEU A 223 3.32 27.15 16.43
CA LEU A 223 3.06 28.31 15.56
C LEU A 223 1.57 28.65 15.42
N HIS A 224 0.67 27.88 16.04
CA HIS A 224 -0.79 28.00 15.86
C HIS A 224 -1.22 28.00 14.38
N LYS A 225 -0.56 27.17 13.55
CA LYS A 225 -0.78 27.10 12.10
C LYS A 225 -1.06 25.67 11.66
N GLU A 226 -2.31 25.24 11.74
CA GLU A 226 -2.74 23.89 11.35
C GLU A 226 -2.39 23.52 9.90
N GLY A 227 -2.27 24.51 9.01
CA GLY A 227 -1.85 24.30 7.63
C GLY A 227 -0.48 23.60 7.48
N ILE A 228 0.38 23.67 8.51
CA ILE A 228 1.68 22.98 8.54
C ILE A 228 1.48 21.45 8.53
N ASN A 229 0.42 20.96 9.18
CA ASN A 229 0.10 19.53 9.23
C ASN A 229 -0.23 18.93 7.85
N LYS A 230 -0.50 19.74 6.82
CA LYS A 230 -0.63 19.24 5.43
C LYS A 230 0.66 18.57 4.94
N ALA A 231 1.83 18.96 5.47
CA ALA A 231 3.10 18.34 5.13
C ALA A 231 3.19 16.87 5.55
N ILE A 232 2.46 16.46 6.61
CA ILE A 232 2.39 15.07 7.09
C ILE A 232 1.90 14.16 5.96
N TRP A 233 0.83 14.54 5.26
CA TRP A 233 0.27 13.76 4.15
C TRP A 233 1.26 13.62 2.99
N ILE A 234 1.99 14.70 2.66
CA ILE A 234 2.97 14.71 1.56
C ILE A 234 4.16 13.80 1.90
N ILE A 235 4.65 13.87 3.14
CA ILE A 235 5.79 13.09 3.62
C ILE A 235 5.43 11.60 3.70
N LEU A 236 4.19 11.26 4.04
CA LEU A 236 3.66 9.89 3.97
C LEU A 236 3.45 9.38 2.53
N GLY A 237 3.78 10.18 1.50
CA GLY A 237 3.76 9.74 0.11
C GLY A 237 4.76 8.60 -0.15
N TYR A 238 4.32 7.56 -0.87
CA TYR A 238 5.11 6.33 -1.02
C TYR A 238 6.49 6.52 -1.68
N SER A 239 6.71 7.57 -2.46
CA SER A 239 8.03 7.86 -3.05
C SER A 239 9.10 8.23 -2.01
N ASN A 240 8.71 8.47 -0.75
CA ASN A 240 9.62 8.80 0.32
C ASN A 240 10.68 7.69 0.51
N PRO A 241 11.98 8.04 0.52
CA PRO A 241 13.07 7.07 0.68
C PRO A 241 12.97 6.24 1.96
N LEU A 242 12.45 6.82 3.06
CA LEU A 242 12.27 6.11 4.32
C LEU A 242 11.17 5.03 4.19
N ILE A 243 10.08 5.32 3.49
CA ILE A 243 9.00 4.35 3.23
C ILE A 243 9.50 3.21 2.35
N ILE A 244 10.25 3.53 1.30
CA ILE A 244 10.88 2.53 0.43
C ILE A 244 11.85 1.66 1.24
N LEU A 245 12.67 2.26 2.10
CA LEU A 245 13.61 1.54 2.95
C LEU A 245 12.89 0.62 3.95
N MET A 246 11.80 1.10 4.58
CA MET A 246 10.96 0.27 5.46
C MET A 246 10.37 -0.92 4.70
N ALA A 247 9.80 -0.70 3.51
CA ALA A 247 9.21 -1.75 2.68
C ALA A 247 10.21 -2.85 2.31
N ILE A 248 11.43 -2.48 1.89
CA ILE A 248 12.52 -3.41 1.58
C ILE A 248 12.94 -4.17 2.85
N SER A 249 13.08 -3.46 3.96
CA SER A 249 13.51 -4.05 5.23
C SER A 249 12.50 -5.08 5.73
N MET A 250 11.20 -4.77 5.70
CA MET A 250 10.12 -5.71 6.05
C MET A 250 10.21 -7.02 5.26
N PHE A 251 10.47 -6.93 3.95
CA PHE A 251 10.69 -8.12 3.14
C PHE A 251 11.89 -8.93 3.63
N TYR A 252 13.05 -8.30 3.82
CA TYR A 252 14.28 -9.00 4.20
C TYR A 252 14.23 -9.58 5.63
N LEU A 253 13.47 -8.98 6.55
CA LEU A 253 13.22 -9.53 7.88
C LEU A 253 12.60 -10.94 7.82
N VAL A 254 11.66 -11.16 6.90
CA VAL A 254 10.99 -12.44 6.69
C VAL A 254 11.77 -13.32 5.71
N TYR A 255 12.34 -12.75 4.66
CA TYR A 255 13.08 -13.52 3.65
C TYR A 255 14.32 -14.20 4.23
N GLU A 256 15.01 -13.58 5.19
CA GLU A 256 16.19 -14.13 5.87
C GLU A 256 15.86 -14.92 7.15
N SER A 257 14.57 -15.08 7.50
CA SER A 257 14.17 -15.97 8.60
C SER A 257 14.26 -17.44 8.21
N SER A 258 14.18 -18.34 9.20
CA SER A 258 14.15 -19.80 8.98
C SER A 258 13.11 -20.19 7.91
N PRO A 259 13.44 -21.16 7.03
CA PRO A 259 12.52 -21.60 6.00
C PRO A 259 11.27 -22.24 6.62
N TYR A 260 10.11 -21.97 6.02
CA TYR A 260 8.83 -22.54 6.46
C TYR A 260 7.96 -22.87 5.25
N PHE A 261 7.42 -24.09 5.22
CA PHE A 261 6.64 -24.61 4.12
C PHE A 261 5.40 -25.36 4.64
N ASN A 262 4.22 -24.93 4.19
CA ASN A 262 2.94 -25.56 4.48
C ASN A 262 2.02 -25.42 3.25
N LYS A 263 1.70 -26.56 2.62
CA LYS A 263 0.90 -26.60 1.38
C LYS A 263 -0.54 -26.12 1.60
N ARG A 264 -1.18 -26.52 2.70
CA ARG A 264 -2.57 -26.14 3.00
C ARG A 264 -2.68 -24.63 3.20
N LEU A 265 -1.76 -24.07 3.97
CA LEU A 265 -1.71 -22.64 4.21
C LEU A 265 -1.45 -21.86 2.91
N ASN A 266 -0.58 -22.35 2.03
CA ASN A 266 -0.35 -21.70 0.73
C ASN A 266 -1.57 -21.68 -0.19
N VAL A 267 -2.46 -22.68 -0.10
CA VAL A 267 -3.72 -22.69 -0.85
C VAL A 267 -4.67 -21.64 -0.30
N LEU A 268 -4.83 -21.58 1.02
CA LEU A 268 -5.66 -20.57 1.69
C LEU A 268 -5.20 -19.13 1.36
N LEU A 269 -3.88 -18.90 1.39
CA LEU A 269 -3.27 -17.59 1.15
C LEU A 269 -3.17 -17.21 -0.34
N SER A 270 -3.60 -18.09 -1.26
CA SER A 270 -3.51 -17.81 -2.70
C SER A 270 -4.40 -16.65 -3.14
N GLY A 271 -5.45 -16.34 -2.38
CA GLY A 271 -6.42 -15.28 -2.63
C GLY A 271 -6.10 -13.91 -2.01
N ASN A 272 -4.89 -13.68 -1.51
CA ASN A 272 -4.57 -12.44 -0.77
C ASN A 272 -4.85 -11.13 -1.55
N LEU A 273 -4.76 -11.14 -2.88
CA LEU A 273 -5.09 -9.97 -3.70
C LEU A 273 -6.60 -9.65 -3.69
N PHE A 274 -7.47 -10.64 -3.48
CA PHE A 274 -8.91 -10.42 -3.36
C PHE A 274 -9.28 -9.70 -2.06
N ILE A 275 -8.50 -9.92 -1.00
CA ILE A 275 -8.68 -9.19 0.26
C ILE A 275 -8.56 -7.69 0.00
N TYR A 276 -7.55 -7.26 -0.77
CA TYR A 276 -7.41 -5.85 -1.18
C TYR A 276 -8.66 -5.31 -1.87
N LEU A 277 -9.21 -6.05 -2.84
CA LEU A 277 -10.38 -5.62 -3.61
C LEU A 277 -11.62 -5.47 -2.74
N LEU A 278 -11.80 -6.35 -1.76
CA LEU A 278 -12.91 -6.25 -0.81
C LEU A 278 -12.70 -5.09 0.17
N THR A 279 -11.48 -4.86 0.62
CA THR A 279 -11.21 -3.79 1.58
C THR A 279 -11.27 -2.41 0.93
N ASP A 280 -10.54 -2.18 -0.16
CA ASP A 280 -10.46 -0.87 -0.82
C ASP A 280 -11.66 -0.62 -1.76
N GLY A 281 -12.22 -1.70 -2.33
CA GLY A 281 -13.28 -1.61 -3.32
C GLY A 281 -14.69 -1.44 -2.81
N THR A 282 -14.88 -1.68 -1.53
CA THR A 282 -16.19 -1.67 -0.94
C THR A 282 -16.34 -0.42 -0.09
N SER A 283 -17.12 0.53 -0.59
CA SER A 283 -17.89 1.42 0.29
C SER A 283 -18.90 0.64 1.16
N LEU A 284 -18.94 -0.70 1.05
CA LEU A 284 -19.61 -1.61 2.00
C LEU A 284 -18.93 -1.62 3.35
N VAL A 285 -17.60 -1.60 3.38
CA VAL A 285 -16.83 -1.27 4.58
C VAL A 285 -16.97 0.24 4.74
N ASN A 286 -18.07 0.66 5.37
CA ASN A 286 -18.20 2.04 5.80
C ASN A 286 -17.15 2.25 6.90
N TYR A 287 -15.94 2.65 6.48
CA TYR A 287 -14.79 2.86 7.36
C TYR A 287 -15.17 3.78 8.52
N LYS A 288 -16.01 4.79 8.26
CA LYS A 288 -16.54 5.70 9.30
C LYS A 288 -17.43 4.97 10.29
N ARG A 289 -18.31 4.08 9.82
CA ARG A 289 -19.14 3.24 10.71
C ARG A 289 -18.30 2.30 11.57
N ILE A 290 -17.33 1.60 10.99
CA ILE A 290 -16.45 0.69 11.74
C ILE A 290 -15.65 1.46 12.79
N VAL A 291 -15.08 2.61 12.40
CA VAL A 291 -14.41 3.50 13.34
C VAL A 291 -15.36 3.94 14.44
N SER A 292 -16.59 4.35 14.12
CA SER A 292 -17.59 4.75 15.13
C SER A 292 -17.96 3.61 16.08
N GLU A 293 -18.09 2.37 15.60
CA GLU A 293 -18.37 1.19 16.42
C GLU A 293 -17.14 0.82 17.30
N LEU A 294 -15.93 1.00 16.79
CA LEU A 294 -14.69 0.82 17.54
C LEU A 294 -14.50 1.89 18.62
N GLU A 295 -14.76 3.16 18.30
CA GLU A 295 -14.74 4.26 19.26
C GLU A 295 -15.80 4.07 20.33
N ASN A 296 -17.04 3.71 19.94
CA ASN A 296 -18.11 3.42 20.89
C ASN A 296 -17.77 2.21 21.80
N SER A 297 -17.16 1.15 21.26
CA SER A 297 -16.77 -0.01 22.08
C SER A 297 -15.58 0.25 23.01
N LEU A 298 -14.66 1.15 22.64
CA LEU A 298 -13.54 1.60 23.47
C LEU A 298 -13.98 2.60 24.55
N VAL A 299 -14.95 3.48 24.25
CA VAL A 299 -15.49 4.48 25.19
C VAL A 299 -16.47 3.85 26.19
N TYR A 300 -17.25 2.85 25.78
CA TYR A 300 -18.28 2.23 26.64
C TYR A 300 -17.90 0.89 27.26
N GLY A 301 -16.65 0.41 27.10
CA GLY A 301 -16.14 -0.74 27.86
C GLY A 301 -17.02 -1.99 27.78
N GLY A 302 -16.88 -2.77 26.71
CA GLY A 302 -17.21 -4.20 26.69
C GLY A 302 -18.60 -4.59 27.21
N HIS A 303 -19.63 -4.47 26.38
CA HIS A 303 -20.78 -5.37 26.43
C HIS A 303 -21.09 -5.90 25.05
N PHE A 304 -20.41 -6.99 24.67
CA PHE A 304 -21.02 -7.97 23.78
C PHE A 304 -22.08 -8.71 24.60
N ALA A 305 -23.35 -8.33 24.43
CA ALA A 305 -24.46 -9.24 24.69
C ALA A 305 -24.76 -9.99 23.38
N CYS A 306 -24.96 -11.31 23.51
CA CYS A 306 -25.24 -12.28 22.45
C CYS A 306 -26.27 -11.83 21.41
#